data_AF-A0A820DYB7-F1
#
_entry.id   AF-A0A820DYB7-F1
#
_cell.length_a   1.000
_cell.length_b   1.000
_cell.length_c   1.000
_cell.angle_alpha   90.00
_cell.angle_beta   90.00
_cell.angle_gamma   90.00
#
_symmetry.space_group_name_H-M   'P 1'
#
loop_
_entity.id
_entity.type
_entity.pdbx_description
1 polymer ?
#
loop_
_entity_poly.entity_id
_entity_poly.type
_entity_poly.pdbx_seq_one_letter_code
_entity_poly.pdbx_strand_id
1 'polypeptide(L)'
;MINASVVSSLLSKKFAQSATSINKNVLIPSIREQEVANHLAELLNSIIDSHSFLIETETSLDHVLNEIEQDDANEPDDSGLDSNFNETGDDDDSAFLQKFSLDYMKQVIEYYDEKDPLTGQRRRSSKSVKHRFRRVKHSIYLSRFRSYIEKGGTQQQKMEILNNYVYHKFEHAWELFLPVHDLDLRRWALNKAQEELINDFVASEKWLLNFKIKYTIGSRKVTKSGQDDHTGVYDDIRNLRRLEIPKHTTNQIQPLDVFYNNQHRYIAGRIYDRVQLDELDVNLSERNNIIRCQSLIYNQLCAPIFQLMLKYAWHASGYTDDHPEHFLSVKEACFTFDNVTLGGNCCESSPFICCSWCRNNICFKHFFFDYHFHHNLHSLA
;
A
#
# COMPACT_ATOMS: atom_id res chain seq x y z
N MET A 1 -15.06 -19.76 13.74
CA MET A 1 -13.98 -18.96 14.38
C MET A 1 -13.01 -19.94 15.03
N ILE A 2 -11.72 -19.80 14.75
CA ILE A 2 -10.66 -20.66 15.30
C ILE A 2 -10.49 -20.31 16.78
N ASN A 3 -10.50 -21.30 17.68
CA ASN A 3 -10.30 -21.01 19.10
C ASN A 3 -8.81 -20.96 19.42
N ALA A 4 -8.29 -19.75 19.65
CA ALA A 4 -6.89 -19.50 19.95
C ALA A 4 -6.38 -20.31 21.17
N SER A 5 -7.22 -20.51 22.19
CA SER A 5 -6.85 -21.31 23.37
C SER A 5 -6.64 -22.80 23.04
N VAL A 6 -7.41 -23.32 22.09
CA VAL A 6 -7.33 -24.72 21.64
C VAL A 6 -6.06 -24.93 20.81
N VAL A 7 -5.80 -24.04 19.85
CA VAL A 7 -4.57 -24.07 19.03
C VAL A 7 -3.32 -23.94 19.91
N SER A 8 -3.31 -23.02 20.87
CA SER A 8 -2.22 -22.85 21.83
C SER A 8 -1.99 -24.10 22.70
N SER A 9 -3.06 -24.73 23.18
CA SER A 9 -2.97 -26.01 23.92
C SER A 9 -2.40 -27.15 23.05
N LEU A 10 -2.78 -27.22 21.76
CA LEU A 10 -2.29 -28.24 20.83
C LEU A 10 -0.80 -28.04 20.50
N LEU A 11 -0.37 -26.80 20.26
CA LEU A 11 1.04 -26.46 20.10
C LEU A 11 1.83 -26.81 21.36
N SER A 12 1.35 -26.40 22.52
CA SER A 12 1.98 -26.70 23.82
C SER A 12 2.13 -28.22 24.03
N LYS A 13 1.13 -29.03 23.64
CA LYS A 13 1.21 -30.50 23.69
C LYS A 13 2.22 -31.06 22.70
N LYS A 14 2.32 -30.52 21.48
CA LYS A 14 3.30 -30.94 20.47
C LYS A 14 4.73 -30.65 20.94
N PHE A 15 4.98 -29.48 21.53
CA PHE A 15 6.29 -29.13 22.06
C PHE A 15 6.61 -29.81 23.41
N ALA A 16 5.59 -30.10 24.23
CA ALA A 16 5.75 -30.88 25.47
C ALA A 16 6.00 -32.37 25.25
N GLN A 17 5.98 -32.88 24.00
CA GLN A 17 6.46 -34.23 23.70
C GLN A 17 7.98 -34.40 23.90
N SER A 18 8.71 -33.35 24.29
CA SER A 18 10.10 -33.43 24.80
C SER A 18 10.24 -33.16 26.31
N ALA A 19 9.17 -32.83 27.05
CA ALA A 19 9.20 -32.74 28.51
C ALA A 19 7.78 -32.89 29.10
N THR A 20 7.61 -33.92 29.93
CA THR A 20 6.33 -34.46 30.40
C THR A 20 5.37 -33.50 31.13
N SER A 21 4.09 -33.67 30.77
CA SER A 21 2.84 -33.57 31.56
C SER A 21 2.26 -32.19 31.91
N ILE A 22 1.01 -31.93 31.49
CA ILE A 22 -0.09 -31.32 32.29
C ILE A 22 -1.48 -31.60 31.65
N ASN A 23 -2.47 -31.52 32.52
CA ASN A 23 -3.82 -32.10 32.61
C ASN A 23 -4.86 -31.73 31.53
N LYS A 24 -5.84 -32.62 31.35
CA LYS A 24 -6.89 -32.60 30.32
C LYS A 24 -8.20 -32.01 30.85
N ASN A 25 -8.60 -30.85 30.32
CA ASN A 25 -10.01 -30.56 30.01
C ASN A 25 -10.07 -30.35 28.49
N VAL A 26 -10.48 -31.39 27.76
CA VAL A 26 -10.37 -31.42 26.29
C VAL A 26 -11.75 -31.16 25.69
N LEU A 27 -11.96 -29.95 25.16
CA LEU A 27 -12.82 -29.80 23.99
C LEU A 27 -12.17 -30.56 22.83
N ILE A 28 -12.96 -31.36 22.12
CA ILE A 28 -12.50 -32.08 20.94
C ILE A 28 -12.11 -31.04 19.88
N PRO A 29 -10.83 -30.94 19.49
CA PRO A 29 -10.41 -29.96 18.49
C PRO A 29 -11.03 -30.27 17.15
N SER A 30 -11.40 -29.24 16.39
CA SER A 30 -11.79 -29.44 15.00
C SER A 30 -10.58 -29.85 14.16
N ILE A 31 -10.83 -30.54 13.05
CA ILE A 31 -9.79 -30.96 12.09
C ILE A 31 -8.96 -29.75 11.63
N ARG A 32 -9.61 -28.61 11.36
CA ARG A 32 -8.96 -27.38 10.94
C ARG A 32 -8.04 -26.78 12.02
N GLU A 33 -8.41 -26.88 13.30
CA GLU A 33 -7.55 -26.44 14.41
C GLU A 33 -6.33 -27.36 14.59
N GLN A 34 -6.51 -28.65 14.34
CA GLN A 34 -5.44 -29.64 14.36
C GLN A 34 -4.44 -29.41 13.21
N GLU A 35 -4.93 -29.11 12.01
CA GLU A 35 -4.12 -28.80 10.82
C GLU A 35 -3.30 -27.52 11.02
N VAL A 36 -3.93 -26.45 11.50
CA VAL A 36 -3.22 -25.18 11.81
C VAL A 36 -2.16 -25.39 12.88
N ALA A 37 -2.46 -26.13 13.94
CA ALA A 37 -1.49 -26.44 15.00
C ALA A 37 -0.32 -27.30 14.49
N ASN A 38 -0.59 -28.26 13.60
CA ASN A 38 0.46 -29.07 12.98
C ASN A 38 1.37 -28.25 12.08
N HIS A 39 0.81 -27.42 11.22
CA HIS A 39 1.57 -26.54 10.33
C HIS A 39 2.42 -25.54 11.10
N LEU A 40 1.87 -24.91 12.14
CA LEU A 40 2.63 -24.02 13.03
C LEU A 40 3.75 -24.74 13.76
N ALA A 41 3.52 -25.98 14.22
CA ALA A 41 4.56 -26.78 14.87
C ALA A 41 5.68 -27.18 13.90
N GLU A 42 5.34 -27.50 12.64
CA GLU A 42 6.31 -27.79 11.59
C GLU A 42 7.15 -26.55 11.25
N LEU A 43 6.53 -25.38 11.10
CA LEU A 43 7.23 -24.11 10.89
C LEU A 43 8.20 -23.81 12.05
N LEU A 44 7.76 -23.97 13.29
CA LEU A 44 8.58 -23.72 14.48
C LEU A 44 9.73 -24.73 14.65
N ASN A 45 9.51 -26.02 14.38
CA ASN A 45 10.60 -27.00 14.38
C ASN A 45 11.60 -26.73 13.26
N SER A 46 11.10 -26.41 12.07
CA SER A 46 11.93 -25.96 10.96
C SER A 46 12.74 -24.72 11.33
N ILE A 47 12.17 -23.81 12.15
CA ILE A 47 12.89 -22.64 12.67
C ILE A 47 14.03 -23.05 13.62
N ILE A 48 13.79 -23.99 14.52
CA ILE A 48 14.77 -24.49 15.49
C ILE A 48 15.94 -25.19 14.78
N ASP A 49 15.66 -25.90 13.69
CA ASP A 49 16.65 -26.69 12.95
C ASP A 49 17.44 -25.88 11.90
N SER A 50 17.05 -24.62 11.65
CA SER A 50 17.70 -23.76 10.66
C SER A 50 18.94 -23.06 11.22
N HIS A 51 20.07 -23.13 10.51
CA HIS A 51 21.36 -22.59 10.96
C HIS A 51 21.68 -21.16 10.50
N SER A 52 20.79 -20.51 9.76
CA SER A 52 20.95 -19.13 9.26
C SER A 52 19.58 -18.53 8.97
N PHE A 53 19.31 -17.34 9.50
CA PHE A 53 18.12 -16.55 9.21
C PHE A 53 18.53 -15.18 8.72
N LEU A 54 18.10 -14.82 7.50
CA LEU A 54 17.99 -13.43 7.11
C LEU A 54 16.67 -12.92 7.65
N ILE A 55 16.73 -12.02 8.64
CA ILE A 55 15.58 -11.30 9.17
C ILE A 55 15.52 -9.96 8.44
N GLU A 56 14.65 -9.86 7.44
CA GLU A 56 14.33 -8.59 6.82
C GLU A 56 13.11 -7.99 7.51
N THR A 57 13.21 -6.74 7.94
CA THR A 57 12.07 -6.06 8.55
C THR A 57 11.45 -5.11 7.55
N GLU A 58 10.19 -5.34 7.20
CA GLU A 58 9.39 -4.47 6.35
C GLU A 58 8.24 -3.88 7.17
N THR A 59 7.91 -2.61 6.97
CA THR A 59 6.72 -1.99 7.58
C THR A 59 5.53 -2.22 6.65
N SER A 60 4.49 -2.93 7.10
CA SER A 60 3.25 -3.14 6.34
C SER A 60 2.06 -2.70 7.19
N LEU A 61 0.97 -2.28 6.54
CA LEU A 61 -0.30 -1.98 7.18
C LEU A 61 -1.07 -3.25 7.49
N ASP A 62 -1.76 -3.25 8.62
CA ASP A 62 -2.53 -4.39 9.11
C ASP A 62 -3.56 -3.90 10.16
N HIS A 63 -4.55 -4.72 10.52
CA HIS A 63 -5.55 -4.36 11.52
C HIS A 63 -4.92 -4.22 12.91
N VAL A 64 -5.25 -3.18 13.66
CA VAL A 64 -4.81 -3.10 15.07
C VAL A 64 -5.80 -3.91 15.90
N LEU A 65 -5.38 -5.08 16.40
CA LEU A 65 -6.11 -5.77 17.46
C LEU A 65 -5.93 -4.97 18.74
N ASN A 66 -7.02 -4.44 19.30
CA ASN A 66 -7.06 -3.56 20.47
C ASN A 66 -6.02 -3.87 21.56
N GLU A 67 -4.89 -3.19 21.49
CA GLU A 67 -4.22 -2.56 22.61
C GLU A 67 -4.10 -1.09 22.22
N ILE A 68 -4.91 -0.24 22.85
CA ILE A 68 -4.78 1.20 22.73
C ILE A 68 -3.52 1.57 23.50
N GLU A 69 -2.36 1.46 22.86
CA GLU A 69 -1.22 2.30 23.22
C GLU A 69 -1.40 3.58 22.40
N GLN A 70 -1.90 4.62 23.08
CA GLN A 70 -1.78 5.99 22.60
C GLN A 70 -0.28 6.33 22.58
N ASP A 71 0.38 6.03 21.47
CA ASP A 71 1.67 6.66 21.19
C ASP A 71 1.40 8.13 20.84
N ASP A 72 1.87 9.01 21.71
CA ASP A 72 1.98 10.46 21.53
C ASP A 72 2.75 10.75 20.24
N ALA A 73 2.02 10.84 19.13
CA ALA A 73 2.57 11.32 17.87
C ALA A 73 2.69 12.84 17.94
N ASN A 74 3.94 13.29 18.09
CA ASN A 74 4.42 14.66 17.94
C ASN A 74 3.61 15.45 16.91
N GLU A 75 3.04 16.59 17.32
CA GLU A 75 2.46 17.56 16.41
C GLU A 75 3.53 18.12 15.46
N PRO A 76 3.33 18.03 14.14
CA PRO A 76 4.09 18.83 13.19
C PRO A 76 3.51 20.25 13.16
N ASP A 77 4.41 21.21 13.27
CA ASP A 77 4.20 22.66 13.22
C ASP A 77 3.36 23.12 12.02
N ASP A 78 2.43 24.02 12.31
CA ASP A 78 1.44 24.63 11.43
C ASP A 78 2.09 25.75 10.62
N SER A 79 2.21 25.57 9.30
CA SER A 79 2.11 26.67 8.33
C SER A 79 2.03 26.16 6.90
N GLY A 80 0.86 25.63 6.54
CA GLY A 80 0.53 25.27 5.17
C GLY A 80 -0.91 25.68 4.85
N LEU A 81 -1.09 26.95 4.48
CA LEU A 81 -2.35 27.47 3.94
C LEU A 81 -2.82 26.61 2.76
N ASP A 82 -3.91 25.85 2.93
CA ASP A 82 -4.89 25.74 1.86
C ASP A 82 -6.31 25.50 2.37
N SER A 83 -7.22 26.27 1.80
CA SER A 83 -8.61 26.43 2.18
C SER A 83 -9.48 25.36 1.54
N ASN A 84 -9.79 24.27 2.24
CA ASN A 84 -11.08 23.58 2.09
C ASN A 84 -11.28 22.45 3.12
N PHE A 85 -11.42 22.83 4.38
CA PHE A 85 -11.98 21.94 5.38
C PHE A 85 -12.85 22.71 6.36
N ASN A 86 -13.97 23.24 5.86
CA ASN A 86 -15.06 23.65 6.72
C ASN A 86 -15.88 22.41 7.08
N GLU A 87 -15.46 21.72 8.14
CA GLU A 87 -16.22 20.62 8.76
C GLU A 87 -17.47 21.10 9.52
N THR A 88 -17.88 22.35 9.34
CA THR A 88 -18.98 22.98 10.09
C THR A 88 -20.20 23.36 9.23
N GLY A 89 -20.26 22.96 7.95
CA GLY A 89 -21.37 23.32 7.05
C GLY A 89 -22.19 22.18 6.43
N ASP A 90 -21.65 20.96 6.34
CA ASP A 90 -22.19 19.93 5.43
C ASP A 90 -23.19 18.93 6.06
N ASP A 91 -23.23 18.83 7.40
CA ASP A 91 -24.11 17.87 8.08
C ASP A 91 -25.61 18.18 7.87
N ASP A 92 -25.98 19.46 7.83
CA ASP A 92 -27.38 19.88 7.61
C ASP A 92 -27.80 19.66 6.14
N ASP A 93 -26.89 19.87 5.19
CA ASP A 93 -27.17 19.66 3.77
C ASP A 93 -27.21 18.17 3.40
N SER A 94 -26.35 17.33 4.00
CA SER A 94 -26.37 15.87 3.80
C SER A 94 -27.65 15.21 4.31
N ALA A 95 -28.04 15.48 5.57
CA ALA A 95 -29.28 14.96 6.16
C ALA A 95 -30.54 15.47 5.44
N PHE A 96 -30.47 16.68 4.87
CA PHE A 96 -31.54 17.24 4.06
C PHE A 96 -31.66 16.55 2.69
N LEU A 97 -30.55 16.31 2.00
CA LEU A 97 -30.53 15.75 0.64
C LEU A 97 -30.86 14.25 0.59
N GLN A 98 -30.56 13.47 1.64
CA GLN A 98 -31.00 12.07 1.78
C GLN A 98 -32.54 11.92 1.75
N LYS A 99 -33.31 13.01 1.99
CA LYS A 99 -34.78 12.98 1.95
C LYS A 99 -35.35 12.92 0.53
N PHE A 100 -34.54 13.06 -0.51
CA PHE A 100 -34.99 13.06 -1.90
C PHE A 100 -34.13 12.11 -2.74
N SER A 101 -34.74 11.31 -3.61
CA SER A 101 -33.97 10.49 -4.56
C SER A 101 -33.39 11.37 -5.68
N LEU A 102 -32.29 10.92 -6.28
CA LEU A 102 -31.62 11.62 -7.38
C LEU A 102 -32.57 11.83 -8.57
N ASP A 103 -33.37 10.81 -8.90
CA ASP A 103 -34.39 10.89 -9.95
C ASP A 103 -35.51 11.88 -9.60
N TYR A 104 -35.90 11.97 -8.33
CA TYR A 104 -36.89 12.96 -7.89
C TYR A 104 -36.34 14.39 -8.05
N MET A 105 -35.08 14.63 -7.67
CA MET A 105 -34.44 15.93 -7.86
C MET A 105 -34.35 16.30 -9.35
N LYS A 106 -33.97 15.35 -10.21
CA LYS A 106 -33.93 15.54 -11.67
C LYS A 106 -35.30 15.90 -12.23
N GLN A 107 -36.35 15.17 -11.87
CA GLN A 107 -37.73 15.46 -12.30
C GLN A 107 -38.22 16.84 -11.85
N VAL A 108 -37.86 17.27 -10.64
CA VAL A 108 -38.20 18.61 -10.13
C VAL A 108 -37.52 19.70 -10.95
N ILE A 109 -36.23 19.55 -11.25
CA ILE A 109 -35.45 20.52 -12.02
C ILE A 109 -35.90 20.55 -13.48
N GLU A 110 -36.11 19.39 -14.12
CA GLU A 110 -36.61 19.29 -15.49
C GLU A 110 -37.97 19.98 -15.66
N TYR A 111 -38.89 19.78 -14.71
CA TYR A 111 -40.16 20.49 -14.70
C TYR A 111 -40.01 22.00 -14.47
N TYR A 112 -39.06 22.41 -13.64
CA TYR A 112 -38.83 23.84 -13.36
C TYR A 112 -38.17 24.57 -14.52
N ASP A 113 -37.27 23.91 -15.24
CA ASP A 113 -36.52 24.45 -16.37
C ASP A 113 -37.20 24.25 -17.73
N GLU A 114 -38.38 23.61 -17.77
CA GLU A 114 -39.23 23.50 -18.96
C GLU A 114 -39.49 24.89 -19.59
N LYS A 115 -38.98 25.09 -20.81
CA LYS A 115 -39.14 26.32 -21.58
C LYS A 115 -40.28 26.22 -22.58
N ASP A 116 -40.91 27.35 -22.87
CA ASP A 116 -41.94 27.41 -23.89
C ASP A 116 -41.30 27.33 -25.29
N PRO A 117 -41.75 26.42 -26.17
CA PRO A 117 -41.20 26.28 -27.53
C PRO A 117 -41.33 27.56 -28.38
N LEU A 118 -42.30 28.42 -28.08
CA LEU A 118 -42.61 29.62 -28.87
C LEU A 118 -41.94 30.88 -28.33
N THR A 119 -41.74 30.99 -27.02
CA THR A 119 -41.21 32.22 -26.39
C THR A 119 -39.80 32.05 -25.81
N GLY A 120 -39.31 30.81 -25.68
CA GLY A 120 -38.00 30.51 -25.08
C GLY A 120 -37.90 30.84 -23.58
N GLN A 121 -38.96 31.40 -22.99
CA GLN A 121 -39.03 31.73 -21.57
C GLN A 121 -39.45 30.51 -20.75
N ARG A 122 -39.04 30.48 -19.47
CA ARG A 122 -39.46 29.41 -18.55
C ARG A 122 -40.97 29.45 -18.37
N ARG A 123 -41.64 28.31 -18.53
CA ARG A 123 -43.10 28.18 -18.39
C ARG A 123 -43.57 28.25 -16.94
N ARG A 124 -42.70 27.89 -15.99
CA ARG A 124 -43.11 27.57 -14.61
C ARG A 124 -42.43 28.50 -13.60
N SER A 125 -43.21 28.90 -12.59
CA SER A 125 -42.71 29.65 -11.43
C SER A 125 -42.40 28.70 -10.27
N SER A 126 -41.61 29.17 -9.31
CA SER A 126 -41.33 28.42 -8.07
C SER A 126 -42.61 28.05 -7.30
N LYS A 127 -43.67 28.86 -7.41
CA LYS A 127 -45.01 28.54 -6.86
C LYS A 127 -45.64 27.33 -7.55
N SER A 128 -45.49 27.21 -8.87
CA SER A 128 -46.00 26.05 -9.63
C SER A 128 -45.27 24.76 -9.24
N VAL A 129 -43.96 24.84 -8.99
CA VAL A 129 -43.18 23.70 -8.49
C VAL A 129 -43.67 23.25 -7.12
N LYS A 130 -43.89 24.18 -6.17
CA LYS A 130 -44.42 23.85 -4.84
C LYS A 130 -45.78 23.16 -4.89
N HIS A 131 -46.64 23.54 -5.83
CA HIS A 131 -47.96 22.94 -5.99
C HIS A 131 -47.89 21.49 -6.49
N ARG A 132 -47.05 21.22 -7.49
CA ARG A 132 -46.88 19.88 -8.08
C ARG A 132 -46.03 18.96 -7.20
N PHE A 133 -44.95 19.49 -6.63
CA PHE A 133 -43.98 18.78 -5.81
C PHE A 133 -44.06 19.25 -4.36
N ARG A 134 -45.11 18.81 -3.65
CA ARG A 134 -45.40 19.24 -2.27
C ARG A 134 -44.27 19.00 -1.26
N ARG A 135 -43.35 18.07 -1.54
CA ARG A 135 -42.16 17.81 -0.69
C ARG A 135 -41.12 18.93 -0.79
N VAL A 136 -41.14 19.74 -1.85
CA VAL A 136 -40.21 20.86 -2.09
C VAL A 136 -40.78 22.13 -1.46
N LYS A 137 -40.55 22.31 -0.16
CA LYS A 137 -41.17 23.41 0.64
C LYS A 137 -40.57 24.79 0.34
N HIS A 138 -39.27 24.87 0.08
CA HIS A 138 -38.54 26.13 -0.09
C HIS A 138 -37.94 26.23 -1.49
N SER A 139 -37.90 27.45 -2.04
CA SER A 139 -37.34 27.71 -3.38
C SER A 139 -35.84 27.51 -3.44
N ILE A 140 -35.13 27.65 -2.30
CA ILE A 140 -33.69 27.40 -2.19
C ILE A 140 -33.32 25.96 -2.53
N TYR A 141 -34.26 25.01 -2.39
CA TYR A 141 -34.04 23.61 -2.74
C TYR A 141 -33.77 23.43 -4.23
N LEU A 142 -34.29 24.30 -5.11
CA LEU A 142 -34.02 24.23 -6.54
C LEU A 142 -32.55 24.54 -6.84
N SER A 143 -31.98 25.56 -6.18
CA SER A 143 -30.55 25.87 -6.31
C SER A 143 -29.69 24.74 -5.72
N ARG A 144 -30.07 24.18 -4.57
CA ARG A 144 -29.37 23.03 -3.96
C ARG A 144 -29.45 21.77 -4.83
N PHE A 145 -30.61 21.44 -5.39
CA PHE A 145 -30.78 20.31 -6.31
C PHE A 145 -29.94 20.49 -7.57
N ARG A 146 -29.86 21.69 -8.16
CA ARG A 146 -28.96 21.96 -9.28
C ARG A 146 -27.51 21.71 -8.91
N SER A 147 -27.04 22.31 -7.82
CA SER A 147 -25.65 22.10 -7.37
C SER A 147 -25.36 20.63 -7.07
N TYR A 148 -26.32 19.89 -6.53
CA TYR A 148 -26.16 18.46 -6.22
C TYR A 148 -26.12 17.59 -7.49
N ILE A 149 -26.98 17.89 -8.47
CA ILE A 149 -27.01 17.19 -9.77
C ILE A 149 -25.75 17.51 -10.57
N GLU A 150 -25.34 18.79 -10.64
CA GLU A 150 -24.12 19.22 -11.34
C GLU A 150 -22.86 18.62 -10.72
N LYS A 151 -22.80 18.52 -9.39
CA LYS A 151 -21.67 17.91 -8.68
C LYS A 151 -21.76 16.38 -8.62
N GLY A 152 -22.86 15.75 -9.00
CA GLY A 152 -23.00 14.29 -9.02
C GLY A 152 -23.09 13.61 -7.63
N GLY A 153 -23.61 14.28 -6.60
CA GLY A 153 -23.74 13.72 -5.24
C GLY A 153 -23.18 14.61 -4.12
N THR A 154 -23.32 14.20 -2.85
CA THR A 154 -22.67 14.91 -1.73
C THR A 154 -21.19 14.54 -1.64
N GLN A 155 -20.37 15.42 -1.06
CA GLN A 155 -18.98 15.09 -0.78
C GLN A 155 -18.87 13.88 0.16
N GLN A 156 -19.76 13.77 1.15
CA GLN A 156 -19.80 12.63 2.06
C GLN A 156 -20.05 11.31 1.33
N GLN A 157 -21.01 11.27 0.40
CA GLN A 157 -21.28 10.06 -0.39
C GLN A 157 -20.09 9.69 -1.27
N LYS A 158 -19.48 10.67 -1.93
CA LYS A 158 -18.27 10.46 -2.73
C LYS A 158 -17.12 9.90 -1.88
N MET A 159 -16.92 10.47 -0.69
CA MET A 159 -15.91 10.01 0.25
C MET A 159 -16.19 8.60 0.76
N GLU A 160 -17.47 8.25 0.98
CA GLU A 160 -17.89 6.92 1.39
C GLU A 160 -17.65 5.88 0.29
N ILE A 161 -17.93 6.21 -0.98
CA ILE A 161 -17.62 5.36 -2.13
C ILE A 161 -16.12 5.05 -2.18
N LEU A 162 -15.27 6.07 -2.06
CA LEU A 162 -13.80 5.91 -2.06
C LEU A 162 -13.34 5.05 -0.89
N ASN A 163 -13.77 5.40 0.33
CA ASN A 163 -13.35 4.70 1.53
C ASN A 163 -13.77 3.22 1.52
N ASN A 164 -15.00 2.92 1.11
CA ASN A 164 -15.47 1.53 1.05
C ASN A 164 -14.69 0.72 0.00
N TYR A 165 -14.37 1.31 -1.15
CA TYR A 165 -13.56 0.66 -2.17
C TYR A 165 -12.13 0.38 -1.68
N VAL A 166 -11.46 1.39 -1.11
CA VAL A 166 -10.09 1.26 -0.60
C VAL A 166 -10.01 0.24 0.52
N TYR A 167 -11.01 0.24 1.42
CA TYR A 167 -11.09 -0.73 2.50
C TYR A 167 -11.28 -2.16 1.99
N HIS A 168 -12.16 -2.37 1.02
CA HIS A 168 -12.33 -3.69 0.40
C HIS A 168 -11.04 -4.18 -0.30
N LYS A 169 -10.32 -3.29 -0.99
CA LYS A 169 -9.01 -3.63 -1.58
C LYS A 169 -7.98 -3.97 -0.51
N PHE A 170 -7.97 -3.26 0.61
CA PHE A 170 -7.12 -3.55 1.76
C PHE A 170 -7.45 -4.92 2.37
N GLU A 171 -8.72 -5.22 2.65
CA GLU A 171 -9.14 -6.52 3.19
C GLU A 171 -8.73 -7.65 2.26
N HIS A 172 -8.91 -7.48 0.95
CA HIS A 172 -8.50 -8.50 -0.02
C HIS A 172 -6.99 -8.74 -0.03
N ALA A 173 -6.18 -7.68 -0.02
CA ALA A 173 -4.73 -7.79 0.07
C ALA A 173 -4.28 -8.44 1.39
N TRP A 174 -4.97 -8.11 2.48
CA TRP A 174 -4.74 -8.69 3.81
C TRP A 174 -5.06 -10.18 3.85
N GLU A 175 -6.18 -10.62 3.27
CA GLU A 175 -6.56 -12.04 3.14
C GLU A 175 -5.52 -12.84 2.34
N LEU A 176 -4.84 -12.18 1.40
CA LEU A 176 -3.76 -12.76 0.59
C LEU A 176 -2.37 -12.62 1.24
N PHE A 177 -2.28 -12.08 2.46
CA PHE A 177 -1.03 -11.81 3.17
C PHE A 177 -0.03 -10.93 2.40
N LEU A 178 -0.55 -10.02 1.56
CA LEU A 178 0.26 -9.09 0.80
C LEU A 178 0.65 -7.89 1.66
N PRO A 179 1.90 -7.41 1.57
CA PRO A 179 2.30 -6.20 2.28
C PRO A 179 1.63 -4.98 1.64
N VAL A 180 0.89 -4.21 2.43
CA VAL A 180 0.21 -2.98 1.99
C VAL A 180 0.89 -1.79 2.64
N HIS A 181 1.20 -0.75 1.88
CA HIS A 181 1.79 0.48 2.40
C HIS A 181 0.82 1.66 2.26
N ASP A 182 1.08 2.75 2.99
CA ASP A 182 0.28 3.98 2.93
C ASP A 182 0.13 4.52 1.49
N LEU A 183 1.18 4.37 0.69
CA LEU A 183 1.18 4.72 -0.73
C LEU A 183 0.17 3.89 -1.54
N ASP A 184 0.00 2.62 -1.20
CA ASP A 184 -0.91 1.71 -1.90
C ASP A 184 -2.37 2.10 -1.61
N LEU A 185 -2.69 2.49 -0.36
CA LEU A 185 -4.02 3.03 0.00
C LEU A 185 -4.35 4.32 -0.76
N ARG A 186 -3.41 5.27 -0.80
CA ARG A 186 -3.58 6.52 -1.55
C ARG A 186 -3.82 6.25 -3.02
N ARG A 187 -3.07 5.31 -3.58
CA ARG A 187 -3.18 4.95 -4.98
C ARG A 187 -4.53 4.36 -5.32
N TRP A 188 -5.01 3.40 -4.54
CA TRP A 188 -6.35 2.84 -4.74
C TRP A 188 -7.43 3.93 -4.67
N ALA A 189 -7.29 4.89 -3.75
CA ALA A 189 -8.20 6.01 -3.64
C ALA A 189 -8.15 6.94 -4.86
N LEU A 190 -6.96 7.31 -5.33
CA LEU A 190 -6.77 8.17 -6.50
C LEU A 190 -7.29 7.52 -7.79
N ASN A 191 -6.98 6.24 -7.99
CA ASN A 191 -7.48 5.48 -9.14
C ASN A 191 -9.01 5.42 -9.10
N LYS A 192 -9.60 5.14 -7.93
CA LYS A 192 -11.05 5.10 -7.80
C LYS A 192 -11.70 6.47 -7.98
N ALA A 193 -11.07 7.54 -7.49
CA ALA A 193 -11.54 8.90 -7.70
C ALA A 193 -11.55 9.26 -9.19
N GLN A 194 -10.52 8.85 -9.94
CA GLN A 194 -10.48 9.04 -11.39
C GLN A 194 -11.58 8.26 -12.11
N GLU A 195 -11.83 7.00 -11.73
CA GLU A 195 -12.93 6.19 -12.30
C GLU A 195 -14.31 6.83 -12.06
N GLU A 196 -14.55 7.34 -10.85
CA GLU A 196 -15.81 7.97 -10.45
C GLU A 196 -15.89 9.47 -10.81
N LEU A 197 -14.89 9.99 -11.53
CA LEU A 197 -14.79 11.41 -11.93
C LEU A 197 -14.86 12.40 -10.76
N ILE A 198 -14.27 12.02 -9.61
CA ILE A 198 -14.15 12.84 -8.41
C ILE A 198 -12.85 13.67 -8.50
N ASN A 199 -12.91 14.76 -9.26
CA ASN A 199 -11.72 15.59 -9.57
C ASN A 199 -11.12 16.33 -8.37
N ASP A 200 -11.92 16.60 -7.33
CA ASP A 200 -11.50 17.40 -6.17
C ASP A 200 -10.80 16.57 -5.09
N PHE A 201 -10.73 15.24 -5.26
CA PHE A 201 -10.15 14.38 -4.26
C PHE A 201 -8.63 14.36 -4.37
N VAL A 202 -7.98 14.73 -3.27
CA VAL A 202 -6.54 14.60 -3.09
C VAL A 202 -6.32 13.65 -1.93
N ALA A 203 -5.65 12.52 -2.18
CA ALA A 203 -5.33 11.51 -1.15
C ALA A 203 -4.27 12.02 -0.16
N SER A 204 -4.66 13.03 0.63
CA SER A 204 -3.81 13.75 1.57
C SER A 204 -3.42 12.92 2.79
N GLU A 205 -2.39 13.38 3.51
CA GLU A 205 -2.01 12.83 4.83
C GLU A 205 -3.21 12.79 5.79
N LYS A 206 -3.98 13.88 5.83
CA LYS A 206 -5.16 13.99 6.69
C LYS A 206 -6.25 12.98 6.30
N TRP A 207 -6.53 12.81 5.01
CA TRP A 207 -7.47 11.78 4.55
C TRP A 207 -6.98 10.38 4.95
N LEU A 208 -5.71 10.07 4.70
CA LEU A 208 -5.13 8.77 5.00
C LEU A 208 -5.19 8.47 6.51
N LEU A 209 -4.85 9.44 7.36
CA LEU A 209 -4.93 9.32 8.81
C LEU A 209 -6.36 9.02 9.25
N ASN A 210 -7.34 9.80 8.79
CA ASN A 210 -8.75 9.58 9.12
C ASN A 210 -9.28 8.24 8.61
N PHE A 211 -8.86 7.82 7.41
CA PHE A 211 -9.19 6.51 6.85
C PHE A 211 -8.65 5.38 7.73
N LYS A 212 -7.35 5.44 8.09
CA LYS A 212 -6.71 4.44 8.94
C LYS A 212 -7.36 4.36 10.32
N ILE A 213 -7.69 5.50 10.94
CA ILE A 213 -8.42 5.54 12.21
C ILE A 213 -9.80 4.90 12.06
N LYS A 214 -10.57 5.27 11.03
CA LYS A 214 -11.93 4.77 10.80
C LYS A 214 -11.99 3.25 10.67
N TYR A 215 -11.02 2.65 10.00
CA TYR A 215 -10.96 1.20 9.75
C TYR A 215 -9.95 0.47 10.64
N THR A 216 -9.43 1.14 11.69
CA THR A 216 -8.47 0.58 12.65
C THR A 216 -7.25 -0.07 12.00
N ILE A 217 -6.65 0.61 11.03
CA ILE A 217 -5.47 0.15 10.28
C ILE A 217 -4.23 0.82 10.85
N GLY A 218 -3.24 0.03 11.23
CA GLY A 218 -1.99 0.49 11.81
C GLY A 218 -0.78 -0.05 11.06
N SER A 219 0.36 0.61 11.24
CA SER A 219 1.64 0.11 10.74
C SER A 219 2.14 -1.01 11.65
N ARG A 220 2.48 -2.16 11.08
CA ARG A 220 3.17 -3.26 11.76
C ARG A 220 4.52 -3.51 11.11
N LYS A 221 5.53 -3.77 11.95
CA LYS A 221 6.82 -4.25 11.50
C LYS A 221 6.74 -5.76 11.27
N VAL A 222 6.74 -6.16 10.01
CA VAL A 222 6.76 -7.56 9.60
C VAL A 222 8.20 -8.01 9.46
N THR A 223 8.58 -9.07 10.18
CA THR A 223 9.86 -9.76 10.00
C THR A 223 9.67 -10.90 9.00
N LYS A 224 10.26 -10.77 7.81
CA LYS A 224 10.38 -11.87 6.85
C LYS A 224 11.61 -12.69 7.24
N SER A 225 11.40 -13.97 7.55
CA SER A 225 12.46 -14.95 7.77
C SER A 225 12.63 -15.80 6.52
N GLY A 226 13.78 -15.66 5.85
CA GLY A 226 14.17 -16.55 4.75
C GLY A 226 14.91 -17.77 5.28
N GLN A 227 14.57 -18.97 4.79
CA GLN A 227 15.33 -20.20 5.01
C GLN A 227 16.20 -20.50 3.79
N ASP A 228 17.50 -20.67 4.00
CA ASP A 228 18.39 -21.26 2.99
C ASP A 228 18.33 -22.79 3.11
N ASP A 229 17.39 -23.40 2.39
CA ASP A 229 17.28 -24.85 2.34
C ASP A 229 18.14 -25.41 1.19
N HIS A 230 19.46 -25.40 1.42
CA HIS A 230 20.46 -25.88 0.45
C HIS A 230 20.80 -27.37 0.58
N THR A 231 20.04 -28.13 1.36
CA THR A 231 20.47 -29.46 1.84
C THR A 231 20.46 -30.59 0.80
N GLY A 232 19.99 -30.39 -0.44
CA GLY A 232 19.94 -31.45 -1.46
C GLY A 232 20.35 -31.08 -2.90
N VAL A 233 20.71 -29.83 -3.19
CA VAL A 233 20.92 -29.37 -4.59
C VAL A 233 22.23 -29.90 -5.19
N TYR A 234 23.19 -30.29 -4.36
CA TYR A 234 24.57 -30.56 -4.79
C TYR A 234 25.04 -32.00 -4.58
N ASP A 235 24.14 -32.92 -4.21
CA ASP A 235 24.48 -34.32 -3.94
C ASP A 235 24.96 -35.07 -5.20
N ASP A 236 24.53 -34.59 -6.38
CA ASP A 236 24.88 -35.18 -7.67
C ASP A 236 26.23 -34.69 -8.24
N ILE A 237 26.85 -33.67 -7.63
CA ILE A 237 28.12 -33.11 -8.13
C ILE A 237 29.32 -33.88 -7.56
N ARG A 238 29.74 -34.93 -8.28
CA ARG A 238 30.92 -35.73 -7.93
C ARG A 238 32.22 -35.01 -8.32
N ASN A 239 33.24 -35.15 -7.48
CA ASN A 239 34.65 -34.75 -7.71
C ASN A 239 34.98 -33.25 -7.68
N LEU A 240 34.38 -32.47 -6.77
CA LEU A 240 34.86 -31.12 -6.45
C LEU A 240 35.36 -31.04 -5.01
N ARG A 241 36.48 -30.34 -4.80
CA ARG A 241 36.91 -29.93 -3.47
C ARG A 241 36.01 -28.79 -3.01
N ARG A 242 35.03 -29.10 -2.15
CA ARG A 242 34.18 -28.10 -1.51
C ARG A 242 35.01 -27.35 -0.47
N LEU A 243 35.08 -26.03 -0.61
CA LEU A 243 35.57 -25.14 0.44
C LEU A 243 34.35 -24.45 1.03
N GLU A 244 34.23 -24.49 2.35
CA GLU A 244 33.16 -23.82 3.08
C GLU A 244 33.69 -22.50 3.62
N ILE A 245 32.97 -21.41 3.33
CA ILE A 245 33.23 -20.12 3.95
C ILE A 245 32.89 -20.25 5.43
N PRO A 246 33.78 -19.88 6.37
CA PRO A 246 33.49 -20.01 7.80
C PRO A 246 32.20 -19.27 8.17
N LYS A 247 31.41 -19.87 9.05
CA LYS A 247 30.17 -19.25 9.56
C LYS A 247 30.47 -17.86 10.13
N HIS A 248 29.50 -16.94 10.01
CA HIS A 248 29.59 -15.56 10.49
C HIS A 248 30.70 -14.70 9.85
N THR A 249 31.16 -15.06 8.64
CA THR A 249 32.11 -14.24 7.88
C THR A 249 31.49 -13.54 6.68
N THR A 250 30.22 -13.84 6.33
CA THR A 250 29.47 -13.16 5.24
C THR A 250 29.56 -11.65 5.36
N ASN A 251 29.32 -11.08 6.54
CA ASN A 251 29.41 -9.63 6.75
C ASN A 251 30.84 -9.07 6.67
N GLN A 252 31.87 -9.91 6.73
CA GLN A 252 33.27 -9.50 6.66
C GLN A 252 33.85 -9.62 5.25
N ILE A 253 33.32 -10.56 4.44
CA ILE A 253 33.88 -10.86 3.11
C ILE A 253 32.91 -10.58 1.95
N GLN A 254 31.65 -10.32 2.32
CA GLN A 254 30.43 -10.11 1.54
C GLN A 254 29.97 -8.66 1.30
N PRO A 255 30.74 -7.66 0.82
CA PRO A 255 30.27 -6.26 0.83
C PRO A 255 28.90 -6.03 0.21
N LEU A 256 28.58 -6.75 -0.86
CA LEU A 256 27.27 -6.66 -1.49
C LEU A 256 26.15 -7.20 -0.59
N ASP A 257 26.37 -8.29 0.13
CA ASP A 257 25.38 -8.89 1.03
C ASP A 257 25.14 -8.06 2.29
N VAL A 258 26.14 -7.26 2.71
CA VAL A 258 26.01 -6.37 3.88
C VAL A 258 24.97 -5.28 3.65
N PHE A 259 24.92 -4.70 2.44
CA PHE A 259 24.03 -3.57 2.19
C PHE A 259 23.37 -3.58 0.81
N TYR A 260 24.14 -3.71 -0.28
CA TYR A 260 23.64 -3.54 -1.65
C TYR A 260 22.50 -4.51 -2.01
N ASN A 261 22.65 -5.79 -1.69
CA ASN A 261 21.66 -6.82 -2.03
C ASN A 261 20.34 -6.59 -1.27
N ASN A 262 20.36 -6.01 -0.08
CA ASN A 262 19.14 -5.62 0.64
C ASN A 262 18.39 -4.53 -0.13
N GLN A 263 19.11 -3.56 -0.69
CA GLN A 263 18.52 -2.48 -1.49
C GLN A 263 17.93 -3.01 -2.80
N HIS A 264 18.63 -3.94 -3.45
CA HIS A 264 18.14 -4.65 -4.63
C HIS A 264 16.85 -5.42 -4.32
N ARG A 265 16.85 -6.26 -3.27
CA ARG A 265 15.69 -7.04 -2.84
C ARG A 265 14.51 -6.15 -2.47
N TYR A 266 14.77 -4.96 -1.93
CA TYR A 266 13.72 -3.98 -1.66
C TYR A 266 12.99 -3.53 -2.94
N ILE A 267 13.71 -3.08 -3.97
CA ILE A 267 13.05 -2.69 -5.25
C ILE A 267 12.35 -3.89 -5.89
N ALA A 268 13.00 -5.06 -5.89
CA ALA A 268 12.40 -6.29 -6.40
C ALA A 268 11.08 -6.58 -5.69
N GLY A 269 11.08 -6.61 -4.35
CA GLY A 269 9.88 -6.80 -3.54
C GLY A 269 8.76 -5.84 -3.91
N ARG A 270 9.05 -4.54 -4.02
CA ARG A 270 8.05 -3.53 -4.45
C ARG A 270 7.49 -3.81 -5.85
N ILE A 271 8.29 -4.31 -6.79
CA ILE A 271 7.80 -4.72 -8.12
C ILE A 271 6.82 -5.90 -8.00
N TYR A 272 7.16 -6.92 -7.22
CA TYR A 272 6.28 -8.08 -7.00
C TYR A 272 4.98 -7.69 -6.29
N ASP A 273 5.08 -6.94 -5.19
CA ASP A 273 3.93 -6.42 -4.45
C ASP A 273 3.02 -5.63 -5.40
N ARG A 274 3.61 -4.77 -6.23
CA ARG A 274 2.87 -3.92 -7.16
C ARG A 274 2.05 -4.73 -8.17
N VAL A 275 2.63 -5.80 -8.72
CA VAL A 275 1.94 -6.69 -9.66
C VAL A 275 0.79 -7.42 -8.98
N GLN A 276 0.98 -7.89 -7.75
CA GLN A 276 -0.03 -8.63 -7.00
C GLN A 276 -1.17 -7.74 -6.51
N LEU A 277 -0.86 -6.60 -5.89
CA LEU A 277 -1.85 -5.67 -5.32
C LEU A 277 -2.78 -5.07 -6.37
N ASP A 278 -2.27 -4.81 -7.58
CA ASP A 278 -3.05 -4.25 -8.68
C ASP A 278 -3.57 -5.31 -9.66
N GLU A 279 -3.34 -6.60 -9.38
CA GLU A 279 -3.77 -7.71 -10.23
C GLU A 279 -3.31 -7.53 -11.70
N LEU A 280 -2.08 -7.05 -11.88
CA LEU A 280 -1.54 -6.76 -13.21
C LEU A 280 -1.30 -8.05 -13.99
N ASP A 281 -1.73 -8.07 -15.25
CA ASP A 281 -1.54 -9.20 -16.17
C ASP A 281 -0.08 -9.27 -16.67
N VAL A 282 0.83 -9.60 -15.75
CA VAL A 282 2.25 -9.79 -16.04
C VAL A 282 2.83 -10.92 -15.20
N ASN A 283 3.43 -11.90 -15.88
CA ASN A 283 4.14 -12.98 -15.21
C ASN A 283 5.61 -12.59 -14.97
N LEU A 284 5.93 -12.17 -13.76
CA LEU A 284 7.30 -11.81 -13.37
C LEU A 284 8.27 -13.00 -13.33
N SER A 285 7.77 -14.24 -13.43
CA SER A 285 8.60 -15.46 -13.50
C SER A 285 9.04 -15.79 -14.94
N GLU A 286 8.51 -15.08 -15.94
CA GLU A 286 8.95 -15.24 -17.32
C GLU A 286 10.38 -14.69 -17.50
N ARG A 287 11.23 -15.41 -18.23
CA ARG A 287 12.63 -15.05 -18.47
C ARG A 287 12.84 -13.58 -18.86
N ASN A 288 12.06 -13.05 -19.81
CA ASN A 288 12.22 -11.67 -20.27
C ASN A 288 11.85 -10.65 -19.18
N ASN A 289 10.82 -10.94 -18.39
CA ASN A 289 10.40 -10.09 -17.28
C ASN A 289 11.42 -10.14 -16.14
N ILE A 290 12.01 -11.30 -15.86
CA ILE A 290 13.13 -11.43 -14.90
C ILE A 290 14.30 -10.55 -15.35
N ILE A 291 14.75 -10.68 -16.61
CA ILE A 291 15.85 -9.87 -17.15
C ILE A 291 15.52 -8.38 -17.06
N ARG A 292 14.29 -8.00 -17.40
CA ARG A 292 13.81 -6.62 -17.32
C ARG A 292 13.82 -6.09 -15.89
N CYS A 293 13.29 -6.83 -14.92
CA CYS A 293 13.35 -6.49 -13.49
C CYS A 293 14.80 -6.24 -13.06
N GLN A 294 15.68 -7.21 -13.31
CA GLN A 294 17.08 -7.14 -12.92
C GLN A 294 17.79 -5.95 -13.56
N SER A 295 17.53 -5.71 -14.84
CA SER A 295 18.10 -4.59 -15.60
C SER A 295 17.66 -3.23 -15.07
N LEU A 296 16.37 -3.05 -14.78
CA LEU A 296 15.84 -1.78 -14.26
C LEU A 296 16.29 -1.52 -12.82
N ILE A 297 16.30 -2.55 -11.95
CA ILE A 297 16.80 -2.43 -10.58
C ILE A 297 18.28 -2.05 -10.59
N TYR A 298 19.09 -2.76 -11.37
CA TYR A 298 20.51 -2.45 -11.55
C TYR A 298 20.69 -1.02 -12.05
N ASN A 299 19.89 -0.60 -13.04
CA ASN A 299 19.94 0.77 -13.54
C ASN A 299 19.69 1.79 -12.43
N GLN A 300 18.65 1.62 -11.59
CA GLN A 300 18.41 2.54 -10.46
C GLN A 300 19.59 2.57 -9.48
N LEU A 301 20.15 1.41 -9.13
CA LEU A 301 21.25 1.31 -8.17
C LEU A 301 22.59 1.85 -8.71
N CYS A 302 22.75 1.97 -10.02
CA CYS A 302 23.91 2.60 -10.65
C CYS A 302 23.89 4.14 -10.59
N ALA A 303 22.78 4.76 -10.16
CA ALA A 303 22.69 6.21 -10.12
C ALA A 303 23.72 6.84 -9.16
N PRO A 304 24.26 8.04 -9.47
CA PRO A 304 25.28 8.70 -8.65
C PRO A 304 24.89 8.89 -7.18
N ILE A 305 23.59 9.07 -6.90
CA ILE A 305 23.04 9.25 -5.54
C ILE A 305 23.36 8.07 -4.60
N PHE A 306 23.57 6.87 -5.14
CA PHE A 306 23.88 5.67 -4.36
C PHE A 306 25.38 5.35 -4.28
N GLN A 307 26.26 6.19 -4.83
CA GLN A 307 27.71 5.94 -4.76
C GLN A 307 28.22 5.89 -3.31
N LEU A 308 27.75 6.78 -2.44
CA LEU A 308 28.12 6.78 -1.02
C LEU A 308 27.55 5.57 -0.28
N MET A 309 26.32 5.16 -0.63
CA MET A 309 25.68 3.95 -0.12
C MET A 309 26.47 2.69 -0.50
N LEU A 310 27.03 2.63 -1.73
CA LEU A 310 27.90 1.55 -2.16
C LEU A 310 29.23 1.56 -1.38
N LYS A 311 29.88 2.72 -1.23
CA LYS A 311 31.09 2.84 -0.40
C LYS A 311 30.86 2.37 1.03
N TYR A 312 29.68 2.66 1.59
CA TYR A 312 29.32 2.22 2.94
C TYR A 312 29.36 0.71 3.08
N ALA A 313 28.93 -0.04 2.06
CA ALA A 313 28.92 -1.49 2.10
C ALA A 313 30.34 -2.09 2.24
N TRP A 314 31.35 -1.44 1.64
CA TRP A 314 32.77 -1.82 1.77
C TRP A 314 33.35 -1.41 3.13
N HIS A 315 33.02 -0.22 3.62
CA HIS A 315 33.41 0.21 4.96
C HIS A 315 32.81 -0.70 6.04
N ALA A 316 31.51 -0.99 5.98
CA ALA A 316 30.79 -1.84 6.92
C ALA A 316 31.32 -3.29 6.94
N SER A 317 31.96 -3.72 5.85
CA SER A 317 32.63 -5.02 5.75
C SER A 317 34.10 -4.99 6.19
N GLY A 318 34.63 -3.84 6.58
CA GLY A 318 36.02 -3.67 7.04
C GLY A 318 37.08 -3.63 5.93
N TYR A 319 36.68 -3.40 4.68
CA TYR A 319 37.62 -3.30 3.55
C TYR A 319 38.21 -1.90 3.36
N THR A 320 37.58 -0.88 3.96
CA THR A 320 38.01 0.52 3.86
C THR A 320 37.80 1.21 5.20
N ASP A 321 38.78 2.02 5.64
CA ASP A 321 38.65 2.85 6.85
C ASP A 321 37.82 4.13 6.59
N ASP A 322 37.60 4.47 5.32
CA ASP A 322 36.85 5.64 4.90
C ASP A 322 35.34 5.43 5.10
N HIS A 323 34.82 5.88 6.24
CA HIS A 323 33.38 5.94 6.48
C HIS A 323 32.76 7.02 5.56
N PRO A 324 31.85 6.67 4.64
CA PRO A 324 31.18 7.68 3.83
C PRO A 324 30.31 8.60 4.70
N GLU A 325 30.11 9.84 4.28
CA GLU A 325 29.18 10.75 4.96
C GLU A 325 27.72 10.25 4.87
N HIS A 326 26.76 11.13 5.14
CA HIS A 326 25.34 10.82 4.99
C HIS A 326 25.01 10.35 3.56
N PHE A 327 24.30 9.23 3.47
CA PHE A 327 23.77 8.70 2.22
C PHE A 327 22.30 8.32 2.39
N LEU A 328 21.57 8.22 1.28
CA LEU A 328 20.19 7.77 1.26
C LEU A 328 20.14 6.29 0.88
N SER A 329 19.29 5.55 1.59
CA SER A 329 18.87 4.21 1.17
C SER A 329 17.92 4.27 -0.03
N VAL A 330 17.69 3.14 -0.70
CA VAL A 330 16.69 3.05 -1.77
C VAL A 330 15.30 3.42 -1.26
N LYS A 331 14.93 3.01 -0.05
CA LYS A 331 13.63 3.35 0.54
C LYS A 331 13.47 4.87 0.61
N GLU A 332 14.47 5.57 1.14
CA GLU A 332 14.46 7.02 1.31
C GLU A 332 14.58 7.78 0.00
N ALA A 333 15.34 7.27 -0.97
CA ALA A 333 15.57 7.97 -2.24
C ALA A 333 14.47 7.71 -3.28
N CYS A 334 13.89 6.51 -3.31
CA CYS A 334 13.03 6.05 -4.40
C CYS A 334 11.57 5.83 -4.01
N PHE A 335 11.25 5.71 -2.71
CA PHE A 335 9.91 5.35 -2.25
C PHE A 335 9.34 6.30 -1.20
N THR A 336 9.94 7.49 -1.08
CA THR A 336 9.37 8.65 -0.38
C THR A 336 8.79 9.58 -1.45
N PHE A 337 7.50 9.93 -1.31
CA PHE A 337 6.76 10.74 -2.28
C PHE A 337 6.19 11.96 -1.59
N ASP A 338 7.05 12.92 -1.28
CA ASP A 338 6.63 14.21 -0.74
C ASP A 338 5.99 15.01 -1.89
N ASN A 339 4.66 15.16 -1.83
CA ASN A 339 3.79 15.71 -2.87
C ASN A 339 3.72 14.82 -4.14
N VAL A 340 2.52 14.29 -4.41
CA VAL A 340 2.19 13.29 -5.46
C VAL A 340 2.22 13.88 -6.88
N THR A 341 3.18 14.77 -7.19
CA THR A 341 3.35 15.26 -8.55
C THR A 341 4.16 14.25 -9.35
N LEU A 342 3.48 13.62 -10.30
CA LEU A 342 4.11 12.73 -11.27
C LEU A 342 4.96 13.55 -12.25
N GLY A 343 6.11 13.01 -12.64
CA GLY A 343 6.95 13.65 -13.65
C GLY A 343 6.39 13.43 -15.06
N GLY A 344 6.26 14.52 -15.84
CA GLY A 344 5.93 14.46 -17.27
C GLY A 344 4.62 13.74 -17.63
N ASN A 345 4.53 13.22 -18.86
CA ASN A 345 3.37 12.54 -19.49
C ASN A 345 2.97 11.20 -18.81
N CYS A 346 2.96 11.14 -17.48
CA CYS A 346 2.57 9.94 -16.75
C CYS A 346 1.08 9.61 -16.99
N CYS A 347 0.76 8.33 -17.11
CA CYS A 347 -0.57 7.84 -17.52
C CYS A 347 -1.43 7.34 -16.35
N GLU A 348 -0.85 7.20 -15.17
CA GLU A 348 -1.54 6.84 -13.93
C GLU A 348 -1.59 8.05 -13.00
N SER A 349 -2.47 8.03 -12.00
CA SER A 349 -2.61 9.12 -11.02
C SER A 349 -1.69 8.99 -9.81
N SER A 350 -0.89 7.91 -9.74
CA SER A 350 -0.02 7.63 -8.59
C SER A 350 1.36 7.11 -9.02
N PRO A 351 2.44 7.53 -8.34
CA PRO A 351 3.77 7.00 -8.59
C PRO A 351 3.95 5.59 -8.04
N PHE A 352 4.85 4.87 -8.70
CA PHE A 352 5.43 3.62 -8.22
C PHE A 352 6.82 3.86 -7.62
N ILE A 353 7.68 4.59 -8.33
CA ILE A 353 9.08 4.82 -7.94
C ILE A 353 9.52 6.25 -8.31
N CYS A 354 10.28 6.90 -7.45
CA CYS A 354 11.04 8.11 -7.77
C CYS A 354 12.37 7.68 -8.40
N CYS A 355 12.60 8.04 -9.67
CA CYS A 355 13.78 7.60 -10.39
C CYS A 355 15.06 8.14 -9.76
N SER A 356 16.04 7.27 -9.52
CA SER A 356 17.32 7.63 -8.92
C SER A 356 18.19 8.52 -9.81
N TRP A 357 17.91 8.55 -11.12
CA TRP A 357 18.63 9.37 -12.10
C TRP A 357 17.99 10.74 -12.33
N CYS A 358 16.74 10.76 -12.78
CA CYS A 358 16.06 11.99 -13.17
C CYS A 358 15.19 12.61 -12.06
N ARG A 359 15.06 11.94 -10.91
CA ARG A 359 14.25 12.35 -9.75
C ARG A 359 12.77 12.59 -10.06
N ASN A 360 12.29 12.11 -11.21
CA ASN A 360 10.89 12.12 -11.56
C ASN A 360 10.16 10.98 -10.84
N ASN A 361 8.93 11.26 -10.40
CA ASN A 361 7.98 10.28 -9.89
C ASN A 361 7.33 9.56 -11.07
N ILE A 362 7.49 8.25 -11.18
CA ILE A 362 7.12 7.44 -12.36
C ILE A 362 6.15 6.34 -11.93
N CYS A 363 5.09 6.12 -12.71
CA CYS A 363 4.16 5.00 -12.46
C CYS A 363 4.76 3.64 -12.85
N PHE A 364 4.12 2.56 -12.42
CA PHE A 364 4.65 1.22 -12.68
C PHE A 364 4.72 0.91 -14.17
N LYS A 365 3.72 1.35 -14.95
CA LYS A 365 3.73 1.13 -16.40
C LYS A 365 4.92 1.80 -17.09
N HIS A 366 5.14 3.08 -16.82
CA HIS A 366 6.27 3.80 -17.40
C HIS A 366 7.62 3.26 -16.94
N PHE A 367 7.71 2.83 -15.67
CA PHE A 367 8.93 2.24 -15.15
C PHE A 367 9.23 0.88 -15.80
N PHE A 368 8.26 -0.03 -15.75
CA PHE A 368 8.47 -1.43 -16.13
C PHE A 368 8.17 -1.70 -17.60
N PHE A 369 6.95 -1.43 -18.07
CA PHE A 369 6.53 -1.78 -19.44
C PHE A 369 7.17 -0.90 -20.50
N ASP A 370 7.22 0.41 -20.27
CA ASP A 370 7.88 1.35 -21.20
C ASP A 370 9.40 1.38 -21.02
N TYR A 371 9.92 0.58 -20.07
CA TYR A 371 11.33 0.33 -19.83
C TYR A 371 12.11 1.62 -19.56
N HIS A 372 11.86 2.24 -18.41
CA HIS A 372 12.51 3.48 -17.99
C HIS A 372 13.98 3.26 -17.64
N PHE A 373 14.85 3.38 -18.65
CA PHE A 373 16.27 3.09 -18.54
C PHE A 373 17.12 4.34 -18.84
N HIS A 374 18.09 4.64 -17.97
CA HIS A 374 19.08 5.69 -18.21
C HIS A 374 20.40 5.08 -18.69
N HIS A 375 20.87 5.48 -19.87
CA HIS A 375 22.23 5.15 -20.28
C HIS A 375 23.20 6.04 -19.49
N ASN A 376 24.19 5.43 -18.81
CA ASN A 376 25.23 6.13 -18.08
C ASN A 376 25.75 7.33 -18.89
N LEU A 377 25.37 8.55 -18.49
CA LEU A 377 26.10 9.77 -18.84
C LEU A 377 27.30 9.89 -17.89
N HIS A 378 28.15 8.89 -17.86
CA HIS A 378 29.51 9.08 -17.36
C HIS A 378 30.37 9.55 -18.54
N SER A 379 30.26 10.85 -18.85
CA SER A 379 31.48 11.59 -19.10
C SER A 379 32.26 11.56 -17.78
N LEU A 380 33.16 10.59 -17.66
CA LEU A 380 34.28 10.66 -16.74
C LEU A 380 34.97 12.02 -16.97
N ALA A 381 34.88 12.91 -15.99
CA ALA A 381 35.74 14.08 -15.89
C ALA A 381 36.79 13.78 -14.82
#